data_AF-A0A2U8WDQ7-F1
#
_entry.id   AF-A0A2U8WDQ7-F1
#
_cell.length_a   1.000
_cell.length_b   1.000
_cell.length_c   1.000
_cell.angle_alpha   90.00
_cell.angle_beta   90.00
_cell.angle_gamma   90.00
#
_symmetry.space_group_name_H-M   'P 1'
#
loop_
_entity.id
_entity.type
_entity.pdbx_description
1 polymer ?
#
loop_
_entity_poly.entity_id
_entity_poly.type
_entity_poly.pdbx_seq_one_letter_code
_entity_poly.pdbx_strand_id
1 'polypeptide(L)' 'MTDRVTRAEAAAVLGNVDEKVLVDVIATGATKAEVAEAFAWVENDEAMLNEGRPLPGGRAAQVIAILQAQLESETSEP' A
#
# COMPACT_ATOMS: atom_id res chain seq x y z
N MET A 1 19.89 -4.19 -7.76
CA MET A 1 19.54 -2.76 -7.85
C MET A 1 18.49 -2.46 -6.79
N THR A 2 18.60 -1.35 -6.09
CA THR A 2 17.60 -0.89 -5.11
C THR A 2 16.54 -0.09 -5.86
N ASP A 3 15.70 -0.76 -6.67
CA ASP A 3 14.60 -0.11 -7.40
C ASP A 3 13.42 0.14 -6.46
N ARG A 4 13.62 1.04 -5.50
CA ARG A 4 12.51 1.54 -4.67
C ARG A 4 11.60 2.43 -5.50
N VAL A 5 10.32 2.40 -5.19
CA VAL A 5 9.31 3.25 -5.81
C VAL A 5 9.65 4.74 -5.54
N THR A 6 9.46 5.57 -6.56
CA THR A 6 9.51 7.03 -6.41
C THR A 6 8.14 7.58 -6.00
N ARG A 7 8.09 8.84 -5.54
CA ARG A 7 6.82 9.51 -5.20
C ARG A 7 5.84 9.51 -6.36
N ALA A 8 6.31 9.82 -7.57
CA ALA A 8 5.46 9.85 -8.75
C ALA A 8 4.90 8.47 -9.09
N GLU A 9 5.70 7.41 -8.94
CA GLU A 9 5.25 6.04 -9.18
C GLU A 9 4.29 5.56 -8.10
N ALA A 10 4.54 5.89 -6.83
CA ALA A 10 3.65 5.55 -5.74
C ALA A 10 2.30 6.24 -5.91
N ALA A 11 2.28 7.54 -6.24
CA ALA A 11 1.05 8.28 -6.53
C ALA A 11 0.31 7.74 -7.76
N ALA A 12 1.04 7.30 -8.80
CA ALA A 12 0.44 6.70 -9.98
C ALA A 12 -0.23 5.34 -9.69
N VAL A 13 0.23 4.60 -8.68
CA VAL A 13 -0.33 3.31 -8.27
C VAL A 13 -1.48 3.50 -7.27
N LEU A 14 -1.26 4.32 -6.26
CA LEU A 14 -2.17 4.52 -5.12
C LEU A 14 -3.29 5.53 -5.43
N GLY A 15 -3.12 6.37 -6.45
CA GLY A 15 -4.08 7.40 -6.80
C GLY A 15 -4.06 8.58 -5.82
N ASN A 16 -5.24 9.04 -5.40
CA ASN A 16 -5.41 10.20 -4.52
C ASN A 16 -5.23 9.80 -3.05
N VAL A 17 -3.99 9.53 -2.66
CA VAL A 17 -3.61 9.31 -1.25
C VAL A 17 -2.90 10.53 -0.68
N ASP A 18 -2.94 10.67 0.64
CA ASP A 18 -2.25 11.75 1.33
C ASP A 18 -0.74 11.74 1.09
N GLU A 19 -0.15 12.93 1.07
CA GLU A 19 1.30 13.12 0.91
C GLU A 19 2.11 12.37 1.99
N LYS A 20 1.55 12.27 3.20
CA LYS A 20 2.15 11.49 4.30
C LYS A 20 2.25 10.01 3.95
N VAL A 21 1.21 9.44 3.35
CA VAL A 21 1.19 8.04 2.90
C VAL A 21 2.28 7.81 1.86
N LEU A 22 2.41 8.72 0.88
CA LEU A 22 3.47 8.62 -0.14
C LEU A 22 4.87 8.60 0.48
N VAL A 23 5.12 9.47 1.46
CA VAL A 23 6.41 9.52 2.18
C VAL A 23 6.67 8.23 2.94
N ASP A 24 5.70 7.74 3.70
CA ASP A 24 5.83 6.54 4.51
C ASP A 24 6.04 5.30 3.61
N VAL A 25 5.32 5.19 2.48
CA VAL A 25 5.51 4.11 1.49
C VAL A 25 6.90 4.13 0.88
N ILE A 26 7.43 5.29 0.47
CA ILE A 26 8.79 5.40 -0.08
C ILE A 26 9.84 5.04 0.98
N ALA A 27 9.59 5.38 2.26
CA ALA A 27 10.49 5.07 3.37
C ALA A 27 10.62 3.56 3.64
N THR A 28 9.59 2.75 3.32
CA THR A 28 9.69 1.28 3.39
C THR A 28 10.73 0.70 2.43
N GLY A 29 11.11 1.47 1.40
CA GLY A 29 11.97 1.00 0.31
C GLY A 29 11.31 -0.04 -0.59
N ALA A 30 9.97 -0.15 -0.56
CA ALA A 30 9.21 -1.03 -1.44
C ALA A 30 9.41 -0.65 -2.92
N THR A 31 9.39 -1.66 -3.78
CA THR A 31 9.36 -1.49 -5.23
C THR A 31 7.96 -1.13 -5.71
N LYS A 32 7.84 -0.62 -6.94
CA LYS A 32 6.52 -0.34 -7.54
C LYS A 32 5.62 -1.58 -7.58
N ALA A 33 6.18 -2.76 -7.81
CA ALA A 33 5.42 -4.02 -7.83
C ALA A 33 4.89 -4.40 -6.44
N GLU A 34 5.71 -4.26 -5.39
CA GLU A 34 5.29 -4.50 -4.00
C GLU A 34 4.20 -3.52 -3.56
N VAL A 35 4.27 -2.25 -3.99
CA VAL A 35 3.22 -1.25 -3.70
C VAL A 35 1.92 -1.58 -4.43
N ALA A 36 1.99 -2.01 -5.70
CA ALA A 36 0.80 -2.40 -6.46
C ALA A 36 0.15 -3.66 -5.89
N GLU A 37 0.95 -4.64 -5.45
CA GLU A 37 0.44 -5.84 -4.78
C GLU A 37 -0.24 -5.49 -3.46
N ALA A 38 0.39 -4.65 -2.64
CA ALA A 38 -0.16 -4.17 -1.37
C ALA A 38 -1.50 -3.43 -1.59
N PHE A 39 -1.55 -2.52 -2.55
CA PHE A 39 -2.77 -1.77 -2.88
C PHE A 39 -3.89 -2.69 -3.35
N ALA A 40 -3.61 -3.64 -4.24
CA ALA A 40 -4.60 -4.62 -4.69
C ALA A 40 -5.15 -5.46 -3.54
N TRP A 41 -4.29 -5.79 -2.55
CA TRP A 41 -4.69 -6.50 -1.34
C TRP A 41 -5.60 -5.67 -0.45
N VAL A 42 -5.32 -4.38 -0.26
CA VAL A 42 -6.17 -3.48 0.56
C VAL A 42 -7.53 -3.25 -0.11
N GLU A 43 -7.57 -3.09 -1.43
CA GLU A 43 -8.81 -2.84 -2.18
C GLU A 43 -9.69 -4.07 -2.36
N ASN A 44 -9.12 -5.29 -2.32
CA ASN A 44 -9.83 -6.53 -2.62
C ASN A 44 -9.63 -7.60 -1.53
N ASP A 45 -9.34 -7.21 -0.29
CA ASP A 45 -8.97 -8.10 0.81
C ASP A 45 -9.97 -9.26 1.01
N GLU A 46 -11.28 -8.99 1.00
CA GLU A 46 -12.32 -10.01 1.11
C GLU A 46 -12.27 -11.05 -0.02
N ALA A 47 -12.04 -10.61 -1.26
CA ALA A 47 -11.93 -11.51 -2.41
C ALA A 47 -10.64 -12.33 -2.35
N MET A 48 -9.52 -11.70 -2.01
CA MET A 48 -8.20 -12.35 -1.91
C MET A 48 -8.16 -13.38 -0.78
N LEU A 49 -8.79 -13.08 0.35
CA LEU A 49 -8.97 -14.01 1.47
C LEU A 49 -9.83 -15.21 1.06
N ASN A 50 -10.95 -14.98 0.35
CA ASN A 50 -11.80 -16.06 -0.17
C ASN A 50 -11.11 -16.94 -1.20
N GLU A 51 -10.18 -16.39 -1.99
CA GLU A 51 -9.32 -17.14 -2.92
C GLU A 51 -8.19 -17.91 -2.21
N GLY A 52 -8.03 -17.73 -0.90
CA GLY A 52 -6.97 -18.36 -0.11
C GLY A 52 -5.58 -17.80 -0.39
N ARG A 53 -5.48 -16.57 -0.94
CA ARG A 53 -4.18 -15.93 -1.16
C ARG A 53 -3.55 -15.57 0.19
N PRO A 54 -2.25 -15.85 0.39
CA PRO A 54 -1.56 -15.43 1.60
C PRO A 54 -1.36 -13.90 1.61
N LEU A 55 -1.40 -13.31 2.81
CA LEU A 55 -1.03 -11.90 3.00
C LEU A 55 0.42 -11.68 2.55
N PRO A 56 0.73 -10.62 1.78
CA PRO A 56 2.08 -10.34 1.32
C PRO A 56 3.02 -10.14 2.51
N GLY A 57 4.25 -10.64 2.40
CA GLY A 57 5.28 -10.50 3.44
C GLY A 57 6.23 -9.32 3.20
N GLY A 58 7.10 -9.04 4.18
CA GLY A 58 8.21 -8.10 4.02
C GLY A 58 7.77 -6.66 3.81
N ARG A 59 8.22 -6.02 2.72
CA ARG A 59 7.92 -4.60 2.43
C ARG A 59 6.48 -4.39 1.99
N ALA A 60 5.91 -5.32 1.22
CA ALA A 60 4.51 -5.26 0.82
C ALA A 60 3.57 -5.27 2.04
N ALA A 61 3.88 -6.09 3.06
CA ALA A 61 3.14 -6.09 4.34
C ALA A 61 3.15 -4.72 5.04
N GLN A 62 4.30 -4.03 5.01
CA GLN A 62 4.43 -2.70 5.62
C GLN A 62 3.61 -1.66 4.86
N VAL A 63 3.60 -1.73 3.53
CA VAL A 63 2.77 -0.84 2.70
C VAL A 63 1.28 -1.07 2.97
N ILE A 64 0.83 -2.33 3.12
CA ILE A 64 -0.56 -2.65 3.49
C ILE A 64 -0.93 -1.95 4.81
N ALA A 65 -0.09 -2.08 5.83
CA ALA A 65 -0.35 -1.46 7.14
C ALA A 65 -0.46 0.08 7.06
N ILE A 66 0.37 0.73 6.24
CA ILE A 66 0.31 2.19 6.03
C ILE A 66 -1.01 2.58 5.35
N LEU A 67 -1.41 1.86 4.31
CA LEU A 67 -2.64 2.13 3.56
C LEU A 67 -3.90 1.88 4.41
N GLN A 68 -3.91 0.83 5.23
CA GLN A 68 -5.01 0.57 6.17
C GLN A 68 -5.13 1.68 7.21
N ALA A 69 -4.02 2.16 7.78
CA ALA A 69 -4.04 3.28 8.72
C ALA A 69 -4.59 4.57 8.09
N GLN A 70 -4.33 4.81 6.80
CA GLN A 70 -4.92 5.91 6.05
C GLN A 70 -6.45 5.77 5.95
N LEU A 71 -6.94 4.61 5.51
CA LEU A 71 -8.38 4.33 5.38
C LEU A 71 -9.12 4.50 6.71
N GLU A 72 -8.51 4.02 7.80
CA GLU A 72 -9.02 4.22 9.16
C GLU A 72 -9.08 5.70 9.54
N SER A 73 -8.08 6.49 9.14
CA SER A 73 -8.06 7.94 9.40
C SER A 73 -9.09 8.73 8.60
N GLU A 74 -9.37 8.33 7.35
CA GLU A 74 -10.42 8.95 6.50
C GLU A 74 -11.83 8.55 6.91
N THR A 75 -12.01 7.33 7.41
CA THR A 75 -13.32 6.84 7.91
C THR A 75 -13.69 7.47 9.26
N SER A 76 -12.70 8.00 9.98
CA SER A 76 -12.89 8.63 11.28
C SER A 76 -13.21 10.13 11.16
N GLU A 77 -14.32 10.48 10.52
CA GLU A 77 -14.99 11.78 10.76
C GLU A 77 -15.91 11.69 12.00
N PRO A 78 -15.84 12.64 12.96
CA PRO A 78 -16.74 12.71 14.12
C PRO A 78 -18.15 13.23 13.79
#